data_AF-A0A6J6QCD6-F1
#
_entry.id   AF-A0A6J6QCD6-F1
#
_cell.length_a   1.000
_cell.length_b   1.000
_cell.length_c   1.000
_cell.angle_alpha   90.00
_cell.angle_beta   90.00
_cell.angle_gamma   90.00
#
_symmetry.space_group_name_H-M   'P 1'
#
loop_
_entity.id
_entity.type
_entity.pdbx_description
1 polymer ?
#
loop_
_entity_poly.entity_id
_entity_poly.type
_entity_poly.pdbx_seq_one_letter_code
_entity_poly.pdbx_strand_id
1 'polypeptide(L)'
;MGGSLPSRFGHVVGFGAAAGFIHPVTGYSVAASLRAAPRVARAVSDALVRDEGVEEIARVGWNAVWPISFLRTRVLHDFGLAALSRLTTADIQVFFDYFFSLPQSHWSGYLRIDTKARVIAQNMTRLFFNVPLRIKIKLVRKSPLGFIRCLLPGRFL
;
A
#
# COMPACT_ATOMS: atom_id res chain seq x y z
N MET A 1 -8.28 -3.86 -8.95
CA MET A 1 -7.38 -4.98 -8.61
C MET A 1 -7.29 -5.19 -7.09
N GLY A 2 -6.89 -4.19 -6.29
CA GLY A 2 -6.65 -4.39 -4.84
C GLY A 2 -7.86 -4.34 -3.89
N GLY A 3 -9.08 -4.08 -4.37
CA GLY A 3 -10.29 -3.94 -3.53
C GLY A 3 -10.25 -2.78 -2.51
N SER A 4 -11.36 -2.53 -1.83
CA SER A 4 -11.36 -1.73 -0.60
C SER A 4 -10.74 -2.54 0.54
N LEU A 5 -10.18 -1.85 1.54
CA LEU A 5 -9.83 -2.50 2.80
C LEU A 5 -11.11 -3.02 3.47
N PRO A 6 -11.11 -4.23 4.03
CA PRO A 6 -12.28 -4.76 4.74
C PRO A 6 -12.61 -3.92 5.97
N SER A 7 -13.87 -4.02 6.44
CA SER A 7 -14.25 -3.48 7.74
C SER A 7 -13.36 -4.08 8.82
N ARG A 8 -12.76 -3.22 9.63
CA ARG A 8 -11.96 -3.61 10.80
C ARG A 8 -12.79 -3.63 12.09
N PHE A 9 -14.09 -3.41 11.96
CA PHE A 9 -15.07 -3.52 13.03
C PHE A 9 -15.70 -4.92 12.96
N GLY A 10 -15.50 -5.71 14.00
CA GLY A 10 -16.04 -7.08 14.13
C GLY A 10 -15.02 -8.08 14.67
N HIS A 11 -15.51 -9.26 15.05
CA HIS A 11 -14.71 -10.32 15.69
C HIS A 11 -13.92 -11.17 14.71
N VAL A 12 -14.24 -11.12 13.41
CA VAL A 12 -13.58 -11.90 12.37
C VAL A 12 -12.44 -11.09 11.77
N VAL A 13 -11.21 -11.60 11.91
CA VAL A 13 -10.01 -10.99 11.33
C VAL A 13 -9.73 -11.65 9.98
N GLY A 14 -9.89 -10.89 8.89
CA GLY A 14 -9.45 -11.34 7.57
C GLY A 14 -7.92 -11.42 7.48
N PHE A 15 -7.40 -12.31 6.63
CA PHE A 15 -5.96 -12.42 6.37
C PHE A 15 -5.67 -12.57 4.88
N GLY A 16 -4.48 -12.12 4.45
CA GLY A 16 -4.03 -12.26 3.07
C GLY A 16 -4.88 -11.48 2.07
N ALA A 17 -5.29 -12.13 0.97
CA ALA A 17 -6.14 -11.50 -0.04
C ALA A 17 -7.49 -11.03 0.54
N ALA A 18 -8.09 -11.81 1.45
CA ALA A 18 -9.32 -11.44 2.15
C ALA A 18 -9.16 -10.21 3.06
N ALA A 19 -7.92 -9.92 3.48
CA ALA A 19 -7.57 -8.71 4.22
C ALA A 19 -7.25 -7.51 3.31
N GLY A 20 -7.25 -7.66 1.98
CA GLY A 20 -6.84 -6.59 1.06
C GLY A 20 -5.34 -6.51 0.78
N PHE A 21 -4.56 -7.57 1.04
CA PHE A 21 -3.11 -7.59 0.73
C PHE A 21 -2.79 -7.62 -0.77
N ILE A 22 -3.80 -7.67 -1.64
CA ILE A 22 -3.60 -7.53 -3.09
C ILE A 22 -3.02 -6.13 -3.35
N HIS A 23 -1.79 -6.09 -3.86
CA HIS A 23 -1.13 -4.85 -4.23
C HIS A 23 -1.94 -4.12 -5.33
N PRO A 24 -2.32 -2.84 -5.17
CA PRO A 24 -3.20 -2.13 -6.11
C PRO A 24 -2.74 -2.18 -7.55
N VAL A 25 -1.44 -1.97 -7.78
CA VAL A 25 -0.86 -1.90 -9.13
C VAL A 25 -0.57 -3.27 -9.74
N THR A 26 0.08 -4.18 -9.02
CA THR A 26 0.53 -5.47 -9.59
C THR A 26 -0.48 -6.61 -9.46
N GLY A 27 -1.44 -6.51 -8.53
CA GLY A 27 -2.37 -7.60 -8.23
C GLY A 27 -1.79 -8.76 -7.40
N TYR A 28 -0.53 -8.71 -7.00
CA TYR A 28 0.08 -9.78 -6.19
C TYR A 28 -0.21 -9.63 -4.69
N SER A 29 -0.38 -10.75 -3.98
CA SER A 29 -0.68 -10.78 -2.53
C SER A 29 0.15 -11.81 -1.75
N VAL A 30 0.48 -12.96 -2.34
CA VAL A 30 1.09 -14.12 -1.65
C VAL A 30 2.32 -13.75 -0.83
N ALA A 31 3.28 -13.06 -1.43
CA ALA A 31 4.52 -12.68 -0.75
C ALA A 31 4.27 -11.71 0.41
N ALA A 32 3.27 -10.83 0.30
CA ALA A 32 2.89 -9.92 1.38
C ALA A 32 2.21 -10.68 2.53
N SER A 33 1.34 -11.65 2.21
CA SER A 33 0.73 -12.55 3.19
C SER A 33 1.79 -13.31 3.98
N LEU A 34 2.75 -13.94 3.30
CA LEU A 34 3.81 -14.70 3.96
C LEU A 34 4.67 -13.83 4.89
N ARG A 35 5.01 -12.60 4.49
CA ARG A 35 5.75 -11.66 5.35
C ARG A 35 4.95 -11.16 6.55
N ALA A 36 3.64 -11.03 6.42
CA ALA A 36 2.77 -10.57 7.50
C ALA A 36 2.43 -11.68 8.51
N ALA A 37 2.39 -12.95 8.08
CA ALA A 37 1.93 -14.08 8.89
C ALA A 37 2.58 -14.16 10.28
N PRO A 38 3.92 -14.07 10.45
CA PRO A 38 4.53 -14.19 11.78
C PRO A 38 4.07 -13.11 12.75
N ARG A 39 3.92 -11.87 12.26
CA ARG A 39 3.51 -10.73 13.06
C ARG A 39 2.05 -10.80 13.48
N VAL A 40 1.18 -11.27 12.58
CA VAL A 40 -0.24 -11.48 12.88
C VAL A 40 -0.42 -12.64 13.87
N ALA A 41 0.22 -13.78 13.60
CA ALA A 41 0.16 -14.95 14.47
C ALA A 41 0.63 -14.63 15.88
N ARG A 42 1.74 -13.89 16.02
CA ARG A 42 2.26 -13.46 17.33
C ARG A 42 1.29 -12.56 18.07
N ALA A 43 0.73 -11.54 17.41
CA ALA A 43 -0.21 -10.63 18.05
C ALA A 43 -1.46 -11.34 18.58
N VAL A 44 -2.00 -12.28 17.80
CA VAL A 44 -3.16 -13.08 18.20
C VAL A 44 -2.78 -14.05 19.33
N SER A 45 -1.66 -14.76 19.21
CA SER A 45 -1.17 -15.67 20.25
C SER A 45 -0.96 -14.96 21.59
N ASP A 46 -0.33 -13.77 21.57
CA ASP A 46 -0.05 -13.00 22.77
C ASP A 46 -1.33 -12.53 23.46
N ALA A 47 -2.38 -12.20 22.69
CA ALA A 47 -3.68 -11.80 23.26
C ALA A 47 -4.47 -12.99 23.82
N LEU A 48 -4.38 -14.15 23.17
CA LEU A 48 -4.95 -15.40 23.70
C LEU A 48 -4.30 -15.80 25.03
N VAL A 49 -2.97 -15.69 25.14
CA VAL A 49 -2.24 -16.00 26.39
C VAL A 49 -2.59 -15.04 27.52
N ARG A 50 -2.93 -13.79 27.21
CA ARG A 50 -3.40 -12.80 28.18
C ARG A 50 -4.87 -12.96 28.59
N ASP A 51 -5.57 -13.94 28.03
CA ASP A 51 -7.01 -14.17 28.25
C ASP A 51 -7.86 -12.91 27.93
N GLU A 52 -7.46 -12.19 26.87
CA GLU A 52 -8.18 -11.00 26.42
C GLU A 52 -9.54 -11.38 25.83
N GLY A 53 -10.51 -10.46 25.91
CA GLY A 53 -11.82 -10.64 25.28
C GLY A 53 -11.73 -10.77 23.75
N VAL A 54 -12.74 -11.39 23.14
CA VAL A 54 -12.80 -11.65 21.69
C VAL A 54 -12.65 -10.37 20.87
N GLU A 55 -13.25 -9.26 21.34
CA GLU A 55 -13.16 -7.93 20.76
C GLU A 55 -11.72 -7.42 20.72
N GLU A 56 -10.98 -7.61 21.81
CA GLU A 56 -9.60 -7.14 21.94
C GLU A 56 -8.66 -8.00 21.10
N ILE A 57 -8.84 -9.32 21.10
CA ILE A 57 -8.11 -10.24 20.20
C ILE A 57 -8.32 -9.84 18.74
N ALA A 58 -9.56 -9.57 18.33
CA ALA A 58 -9.86 -9.14 16.96
C ALA A 58 -9.23 -7.78 16.64
N ARG A 59 -9.27 -6.83 17.58
CA ARG A 59 -8.66 -5.50 17.44
C ARG A 59 -7.14 -5.59 17.25
N VAL A 60 -6.43 -6.35 18.08
CA VAL A 60 -4.98 -6.52 17.92
C VAL A 60 -4.65 -7.30 16.66
N GLY A 61 -5.48 -8.29 16.29
CA GLY A 61 -5.38 -9.02 15.03
C GLY A 61 -5.46 -8.08 13.83
N TRP A 62 -6.48 -7.21 13.77
CA TRP A 62 -6.62 -6.21 12.69
C TRP A 62 -5.48 -5.19 12.66
N ASN A 63 -5.03 -4.71 13.82
CA ASN A 63 -3.87 -3.82 13.91
C ASN A 63 -2.57 -4.52 13.43
N ALA A 64 -2.46 -5.82 13.68
CA ALA A 64 -1.39 -6.65 13.15
C ALA A 64 -1.62 -7.03 11.68
N VAL A 65 -2.82 -7.04 11.12
CA VAL A 65 -2.97 -7.21 9.67
C VAL A 65 -2.54 -5.93 8.95
N TRP A 66 -3.04 -4.78 9.40
CA TRP A 66 -2.76 -3.47 8.82
C TRP A 66 -2.24 -2.45 9.85
N PRO A 67 -0.93 -2.46 10.14
CA PRO A 67 -0.30 -1.35 10.85
C PRO A 67 -0.59 -0.03 10.16
N ILE A 68 -0.75 1.04 10.94
CA ILE A 68 -1.05 2.38 10.43
C ILE A 68 -0.05 2.86 9.36
N SER A 69 1.22 2.44 9.48
CA SER A 69 2.26 2.73 8.49
C SER A 69 1.99 2.10 7.13
N PHE A 70 1.43 0.89 7.09
CA PHE A 70 1.12 0.17 5.86
C PHE A 70 -0.19 0.65 5.23
N LEU A 71 -1.13 1.14 6.04
CA LEU A 71 -2.33 1.84 5.54
C LEU A 71 -1.96 3.11 4.77
N ARG A 72 -0.98 3.88 5.26
CA ARG A 72 -0.46 5.05 4.52
C ARG A 72 0.18 4.66 3.19
N THR A 73 0.95 3.57 3.19
CA THR A 73 1.52 3.00 1.97
C THR A 73 0.44 2.60 0.99
N ARG A 74 -0.62 1.93 1.47
CA ARG A 74 -1.76 1.54 0.64
C ARG A 74 -2.37 2.72 -0.10
N VAL A 75 -2.56 3.87 0.57
CA VAL A 75 -3.12 5.05 -0.12
C VAL A 75 -2.18 5.60 -1.19
N LEU A 76 -0.86 5.56 -0.99
CA LEU A 76 0.08 5.94 -2.05
C LEU A 76 0.01 5.00 -3.25
N HIS A 77 -0.18 3.70 -3.02
CA HIS A 77 -0.40 2.73 -4.11
C HIS A 77 -1.72 2.95 -4.84
N ASP A 78 -2.80 3.26 -4.12
CA ASP A 78 -4.09 3.58 -4.73
C ASP A 78 -3.99 4.88 -5.55
N PHE A 79 -3.25 5.88 -5.07
CA PHE A 79 -2.92 7.08 -5.84
C PHE A 79 -2.11 6.75 -7.10
N GLY A 80 -1.08 5.91 -6.98
CA GLY A 80 -0.28 5.46 -8.13
C GLY A 80 -1.10 4.69 -9.17
N LEU A 81 -1.99 3.80 -8.73
CA LEU A 81 -2.92 3.10 -9.61
C LEU A 81 -3.83 4.09 -10.34
N ALA A 82 -4.44 5.04 -9.63
CA ALA A 82 -5.32 6.04 -10.22
C ALA A 82 -4.61 6.96 -11.23
N ALA A 83 -3.30 7.20 -11.05
CA ALA A 83 -2.48 7.92 -12.01
C ALA A 83 -2.18 7.06 -13.25
N LEU A 84 -1.80 5.78 -13.05
CA LEU A 84 -1.52 4.83 -14.13
C LEU A 84 -2.75 4.54 -15.00
N SER A 85 -3.94 4.42 -14.41
CA SER A 85 -5.20 4.19 -15.14
C SER A 85 -5.57 5.30 -16.13
N ARG A 86 -4.85 6.43 -16.14
CA ARG A 86 -5.06 7.55 -17.06
C ARG A 86 -4.08 7.56 -18.23
N LEU A 87 -3.06 6.71 -18.17
CA LEU A 87 -2.06 6.61 -19.24
C LEU A 87 -2.64 5.76 -20.37
N THR A 88 -2.36 6.18 -21.61
CA THR A 88 -2.59 5.31 -22.77
C THR A 88 -1.58 4.16 -22.77
N THR A 89 -1.80 3.15 -23.61
CA THR A 89 -0.83 2.05 -23.79
C THR A 89 0.57 2.54 -24.20
N ALA A 90 0.67 3.59 -25.01
CA ALA A 90 1.98 4.16 -25.37
C ALA A 90 2.63 4.91 -24.18
N ASP A 91 1.83 5.63 -23.39
CA ASP A 91 2.36 6.34 -22.22
C ASP A 91 2.79 5.39 -21.11
N ILE A 92 2.08 4.27 -20.93
CA ILE A 92 2.38 3.32 -19.85
C ILE A 92 3.70 2.59 -20.11
N GLN A 93 4.02 2.27 -21.37
CA GLN A 93 5.31 1.72 -21.77
C GLN A 93 6.45 2.69 -21.40
N VAL A 94 6.32 3.95 -21.84
CA VAL A 94 7.29 5.00 -21.51
C VAL A 94 7.40 5.20 -20.00
N PHE A 95 6.29 5.19 -19.26
CA PHE A 95 6.35 5.28 -17.80
C PHE A 95 7.18 4.13 -17.19
N PHE A 96 6.93 2.90 -17.63
CA PHE A 96 7.62 1.73 -17.08
C PHE A 96 9.10 1.66 -17.48
N ASP A 97 9.48 2.15 -18.66
CA ASP A 97 10.89 2.31 -19.04
C ASP A 97 11.65 3.16 -18.01
N TYR A 98 11.05 4.28 -17.59
CA TYR A 98 11.63 5.16 -16.56
C TYR A 98 11.49 4.60 -15.14
N PHE A 99 10.46 3.82 -14.86
CA PHE A 99 10.30 3.16 -13.57
C PHE A 99 11.38 2.11 -13.35
N PHE A 100 11.65 1.28 -14.37
CA PHE A 100 12.65 0.21 -14.30
C PHE A 100 14.09 0.69 -14.53
N SER A 101 14.29 1.91 -15.06
CA SER A 101 15.62 2.53 -15.13
C SER A 101 16.12 3.04 -13.76
N LEU A 102 15.24 3.20 -12.77
CA LEU A 102 15.65 3.48 -11.40
C LEU A 102 16.42 2.27 -10.81
N PRO A 103 17.35 2.48 -9.85
CA PRO A 103 18.03 1.36 -9.20
C PRO A 103 17.02 0.39 -8.57
N GLN A 104 17.28 -0.92 -8.66
CA GLN A 104 16.36 -1.98 -8.21
C GLN A 104 15.87 -1.82 -6.78
N SER A 105 16.70 -1.30 -5.87
CA SER A 105 16.32 -1.02 -4.49
C SER A 105 15.15 -0.03 -4.37
N HIS A 106 14.99 0.87 -5.34
CA HIS A 106 13.89 1.83 -5.39
C HIS A 106 12.61 1.17 -5.90
N TRP A 107 12.60 0.65 -7.12
CA TRP A 107 11.35 0.13 -7.70
C TRP A 107 10.85 -1.12 -6.97
N SER A 108 11.74 -2.00 -6.45
CA SER A 108 11.31 -3.19 -5.70
C SER A 108 10.61 -2.86 -4.39
N GLY A 109 11.04 -1.78 -3.72
CA GLY A 109 10.35 -1.23 -2.55
C GLY A 109 8.96 -0.74 -2.89
N TYR A 110 8.74 -0.20 -4.09
CA TYR A 110 7.41 0.20 -4.56
C TYR A 110 6.45 -0.98 -4.73
N LEU A 111 6.94 -2.17 -5.10
CA LEU A 111 6.09 -3.36 -5.33
C LEU A 111 5.64 -4.07 -4.05
N ARG A 112 5.88 -3.46 -2.88
CA ARG A 112 5.64 -4.04 -1.55
C ARG A 112 4.68 -3.17 -0.75
N ILE A 113 3.57 -3.77 -0.32
CA ILE A 113 2.57 -3.08 0.53
C ILE A 113 3.08 -2.81 1.95
N ASP A 114 4.11 -3.55 2.37
CA ASP A 114 4.77 -3.49 3.68
C ASP A 114 5.99 -2.55 3.71
N THR A 115 6.25 -1.81 2.63
CA THR A 115 7.28 -0.77 2.59
C THR A 115 6.78 0.48 3.32
N LYS A 116 7.67 1.22 4.00
CA LYS A 116 7.31 2.49 4.65
C LYS A 116 6.85 3.53 3.62
N ALA A 117 5.74 4.21 3.90
CA ALA A 117 5.15 5.22 3.01
C ALA A 117 6.15 6.31 2.54
N ARG A 118 7.09 6.71 3.40
CA ARG A 118 8.17 7.67 3.03
C ARG A 118 9.01 7.18 1.85
N VAL A 119 9.36 5.90 1.82
CA VAL A 119 10.17 5.31 0.74
C VAL A 119 9.36 5.28 -0.56
N ILE A 120 8.08 4.91 -0.48
CA ILE A 120 7.16 4.94 -1.62
C ILE A 120 7.05 6.36 -2.18
N ALA A 121 6.80 7.35 -1.34
CA ALA A 121 6.70 8.75 -1.74
C ALA A 121 8.01 9.24 -2.41
N GLN A 122 9.17 8.92 -1.83
CA GLN A 122 10.47 9.26 -2.43
C GLN A 122 10.65 8.64 -3.82
N ASN A 123 10.25 7.38 -4.01
CA ASN A 123 10.33 6.71 -5.31
C ASN A 123 9.39 7.34 -6.34
N MET A 124 8.15 7.64 -5.94
CA MET A 124 7.20 8.35 -6.80
C MET A 124 7.71 9.74 -7.19
N THR A 125 8.28 10.48 -6.25
CA THR A 125 8.87 11.81 -6.51
C THR A 125 10.06 11.71 -7.47
N ARG A 126 10.99 10.78 -7.23
CA ARG A 126 12.13 10.55 -8.14
C ARG A 126 11.68 10.20 -9.54
N LEU A 127 10.73 9.28 -9.67
CA LEU A 127 10.17 8.90 -10.96
C LEU A 127 9.51 10.09 -11.66
N PHE A 128 8.70 10.86 -10.93
CA PHE A 128 8.02 12.04 -11.45
C PHE A 128 8.99 13.07 -12.03
N PHE A 129 10.15 13.28 -11.41
CA PHE A 129 11.13 14.21 -11.94
C PHE A 129 11.88 13.68 -13.17
N ASN A 130 12.05 12.37 -13.30
CA ASN A 130 12.77 11.75 -14.42
C ASN A 130 11.90 11.51 -15.66
N VAL A 131 10.59 11.29 -15.54
CA VAL A 131 9.73 11.04 -16.72
C VAL A 131 9.58 12.26 -17.64
N PRO A 132 9.28 12.09 -18.95
CA PRO A 132 9.06 13.21 -19.87
C PRO A 132 7.89 14.11 -19.46
N LEU A 133 7.93 15.40 -19.85
CA LEU A 133 6.90 16.39 -19.49
C LEU A 133 5.47 15.95 -19.82
N ARG A 134 5.26 15.28 -20.97
CA ARG A 134 3.96 14.74 -21.36
C ARG A 134 3.39 13.74 -20.35
N ILE A 135 4.25 12.93 -19.71
CA ILE A 135 3.86 11.97 -18.68
C ILE A 135 3.60 12.71 -17.37
N LYS A 136 4.47 13.66 -16.98
CA LYS A 136 4.27 14.49 -15.77
C LYS A 136 2.90 15.17 -15.75
N ILE A 137 2.51 15.79 -16.87
CA ILE A 137 1.20 16.46 -17.01
C ILE A 137 0.06 15.48 -16.76
N LYS A 138 0.13 14.26 -17.31
CA LYS A 138 -0.90 13.23 -17.14
C LYS A 138 -0.97 12.68 -15.71
N LEU A 139 0.17 12.56 -15.03
CA LEU A 139 0.25 12.10 -13.64
C LEU A 139 -0.35 13.12 -12.64
N VAL A 140 -0.33 14.42 -12.94
CA VAL A 140 -0.78 15.48 -12.00
C VAL A 140 -2.24 15.90 -12.22
N ARG A 141 -2.85 15.58 -13.38
CA ARG A 141 -4.03 16.30 -13.89
C ARG A 141 -5.33 16.23 -13.05
N LYS A 142 -5.38 15.53 -11.91
CA LYS A 142 -6.29 15.82 -10.77
C LYS A 142 -5.76 15.08 -9.52
N SER A 143 -5.20 15.82 -8.57
CA SER A 143 -5.15 15.54 -7.10
C SER A 143 -3.75 15.57 -6.47
N PRO A 144 -3.16 16.76 -6.23
CA PRO A 144 -2.12 16.91 -5.22
C PRO A 144 -2.64 16.62 -3.80
N LEU A 145 -3.96 16.76 -3.56
CA LEU A 145 -4.59 16.62 -2.25
C LEU A 145 -4.55 15.19 -1.68
N GLY A 146 -4.63 14.17 -2.53
CA GLY A 146 -4.49 12.77 -2.12
C GLY A 146 -3.07 12.46 -1.63
N PHE A 147 -2.06 12.96 -2.35
CA PHE A 147 -0.65 12.81 -1.99
C PHE A 147 -0.31 13.56 -0.69
N ILE A 148 -0.82 14.79 -0.53
CA ILE A 148 -0.65 15.60 0.70
C ILE A 148 -1.33 14.94 1.90
N ARG A 149 -2.55 14.39 1.74
CA ARG A 149 -3.25 13.64 2.81
C ARG A 149 -2.49 12.39 3.27
N CYS A 150 -1.68 11.76 2.42
CA CYS A 150 -0.85 10.61 2.78
C CYS A 150 0.38 10.97 3.62
N LEU A 151 0.89 12.20 3.43
CA LEU A 151 2.10 12.71 4.08
C LEU A 151 1.81 13.33 5.46
N LEU A 152 0.57 13.75 5.71
CA LEU A 152 0.15 14.33 6.98
C LEU A 152 -0.22 13.24 8.01
N PRO A 153 0.37 13.23 9.21
CA PRO A 153 -0.04 12.33 10.28
C PRO A 153 -1.42 12.78 10.82
N GLY A 154 -2.42 11.88 10.81
CA GLY A 154 -3.64 12.09 11.63
C GLY A 154 -5.02 11.80 11.02
N ARG A 155 -5.15 11.31 9.77
CA ARG A 155 -6.48 11.09 9.13
C ARG A 155 -6.83 9.64 8.76
N PHE A 156 -6.19 8.68 9.41
CA PHE A 156 -6.48 7.25 9.25
C PHE A 156 -7.11 6.70 10.54
N LEU A 157 -8.19 7.33 10.98
CA LEU A 157 -9.15 6.80 11.96
C LEU A 157 -10.50 6.76 11.26
#